data_AF-F5L3V9-F1
#
_entry.id   AF-F5L3V9-F1
#
_cell.length_a   1.000
_cell.length_b   1.000
_cell.length_c   1.000
_cell.angle_alpha   90.00
_cell.angle_beta   90.00
_cell.angle_gamma   90.00
#
_symmetry.space_group_name_H-M   'P 1'
#
loop_
_entity.id
_entity.type
_entity.pdbx_description
1 polymer ?
#
loop_
_entity_poly.entity_id
_entity_poly.type
_entity_poly.pdbx_seq_one_letter_code
_entity_poly.pdbx_strand_id
1 'polypeptide(L)'
;MAYIDIHADDWLMSVCLVGLKRLYGDELESTPTGVRLKSEQLSSLAERYFNYLINQYNVAKRNHERLKRWLNEARKEPTRIKDRIGDIRKLMNDQIKKVEKYFPDSEEYARLQALLEQVKGVKKVEELYNLEACIEEFYQIMSTEAINDKLTLNYAKSVIVAPFYGQPSFLQKTASKLNKQEHINKMNQDYVVPAQLEMRLRELIHHTQQADKVLSFLEEHRDYPPFRGWLRGIKKLKNMEEIRGYFSTEVLPCSFIDSMYGTISFEEMMFSPLGLSKNNAINFYWDFNKKTPVPMSALAKLILFMAPIGLAFYTRKLGFGQSGEYHQFAGFVLQDTYFEEVYKSNNYYKREREEGGSFIDVILGLLQDTRKRAEKLSDSYLFVEIYSDYESKKTLLDYYHMSQYTAKYFRKYGQSLQKLYLTECRDAFIRSILRGVDPKQTVFRYLREAVTSPGHAYGAFVTVRERYRWQLVHKGVSDVKDQEKYVYVLYQQGKALRDAIIQGREDAQSATAGYEQEPYRASGEKKVAGIAYRLLNAAKSGNRYAFLDTVFRLHVASQKDVSPLFLDILKEKQGLDFETVAGAFIAGLLGGTQAEPNNDSNEKEVATNG
;
A
#
# COMPACT_ATOMS: atom_id res chain seq x y z
N MET A 1 -13.68 -27.81 -26.16
CA MET A 1 -13.15 -27.47 -24.82
C MET A 1 -14.02 -26.38 -24.26
N ALA A 2 -14.51 -26.57 -23.05
CA ALA A 2 -15.40 -25.61 -22.46
C ALA A 2 -14.63 -24.58 -21.63
N TYR A 3 -15.01 -23.34 -21.85
CA TYR A 3 -14.43 -22.17 -21.22
C TYR A 3 -15.52 -21.27 -20.68
N ILE A 4 -15.11 -20.37 -19.80
CA ILE A 4 -15.92 -19.29 -19.29
C ILE A 4 -15.12 -18.00 -19.34
N ASP A 5 -15.74 -16.97 -19.90
CA ASP A 5 -15.19 -15.62 -19.87
C ASP A 5 -15.61 -14.99 -18.55
N ILE A 6 -14.64 -14.45 -17.82
CA ILE A 6 -14.83 -13.77 -16.53
C ILE A 6 -14.35 -12.34 -16.69
N HIS A 7 -15.23 -11.39 -16.38
CA HIS A 7 -15.01 -9.96 -16.58
C HIS A 7 -14.44 -9.31 -15.32
N ALA A 8 -13.60 -8.30 -15.52
CA ALA A 8 -12.90 -7.51 -14.50
C ALA A 8 -13.67 -6.21 -14.22
N ASP A 9 -14.96 -6.30 -13.91
CA ASP A 9 -15.88 -5.14 -13.90
C ASP A 9 -15.68 -4.22 -12.70
N ASP A 10 -15.22 -4.77 -11.58
CA ASP A 10 -14.89 -4.03 -10.37
C ASP A 10 -13.47 -4.37 -9.88
N TRP A 11 -13.00 -3.60 -8.89
CA TRP A 11 -11.66 -3.81 -8.36
C TRP A 11 -11.51 -5.17 -7.65
N LEU A 12 -12.57 -5.71 -7.04
CA LEU A 12 -12.54 -6.97 -6.30
C LEU A 12 -12.30 -8.13 -7.25
N MET A 13 -13.09 -8.23 -8.32
CA MET A 13 -12.91 -9.24 -9.35
C MET A 13 -11.60 -9.02 -10.10
N SER A 14 -11.27 -7.77 -10.45
CA SER A 14 -10.00 -7.43 -11.12
C SER A 14 -8.78 -7.92 -10.36
N VAL A 15 -8.74 -7.70 -9.03
CA VAL A 15 -7.69 -8.22 -8.15
C VAL A 15 -7.58 -9.75 -8.26
N CYS A 16 -8.71 -10.44 -8.23
CA CYS A 16 -8.74 -11.91 -8.31
C CYS A 16 -8.25 -12.42 -9.67
N LEU A 17 -8.65 -11.78 -10.76
CA LEU A 17 -8.21 -12.15 -12.10
C LEU A 17 -6.73 -11.85 -12.34
N VAL A 18 -6.20 -10.75 -11.80
CA VAL A 18 -4.75 -10.50 -11.78
C VAL A 18 -4.04 -11.60 -11.00
N GLY A 19 -4.59 -12.04 -9.86
CA GLY A 19 -4.07 -13.18 -9.10
C GLY A 19 -4.06 -14.47 -9.92
N LEU A 20 -5.15 -14.76 -10.62
CA LEU A 20 -5.27 -15.93 -11.50
C LEU A 20 -4.25 -15.88 -12.65
N LYS A 21 -4.10 -14.72 -13.29
CA LYS A 21 -3.12 -14.49 -14.36
C LYS A 21 -1.68 -14.64 -13.87
N ARG A 22 -1.37 -14.30 -12.61
CA ARG A 22 -0.05 -14.57 -12.00
C ARG A 22 0.22 -16.07 -11.82
N LEU A 23 -0.81 -16.88 -11.55
CA LEU A 23 -0.66 -18.33 -11.36
C LEU A 23 -0.45 -19.11 -12.67
N TYR A 24 -1.09 -18.67 -13.75
CA TYR A 24 -1.05 -19.35 -15.03
C TYR A 24 -0.15 -18.68 -16.08
N GLY A 25 0.19 -17.41 -15.91
CA GLY A 25 0.94 -16.65 -16.91
C GLY A 25 0.23 -16.66 -18.26
N ASP A 26 0.94 -17.02 -19.31
CA ASP A 26 0.43 -17.05 -20.69
C ASP A 26 -0.54 -18.21 -20.95
N GLU A 27 -0.60 -19.22 -20.08
CA GLU A 27 -1.56 -20.32 -20.21
C GLU A 27 -3.02 -19.84 -20.03
N LEU A 28 -3.23 -18.73 -19.31
CA LEU A 28 -4.53 -18.10 -19.15
C LEU A 28 -4.72 -16.98 -20.18
N GLU A 29 -5.66 -17.19 -21.10
CA GLU A 29 -5.97 -16.23 -22.15
C GLU A 29 -6.61 -14.97 -21.56
N SER A 30 -6.02 -13.80 -21.87
CA SER A 30 -6.57 -12.49 -21.51
C SER A 30 -7.60 -12.08 -22.58
N THR A 31 -8.79 -11.67 -22.14
CA THR A 31 -9.78 -11.00 -22.99
C THR A 31 -9.66 -9.49 -22.81
N PRO A 32 -10.28 -8.66 -23.67
CA PRO A 32 -10.26 -7.20 -23.48
C PRO A 32 -10.71 -6.76 -22.09
N THR A 33 -11.71 -7.44 -21.53
CA THR A 33 -12.36 -7.07 -20.26
C THR A 33 -12.02 -8.01 -19.11
N GLY A 34 -11.13 -9.00 -19.28
CA GLY A 34 -10.86 -9.99 -18.23
C GLY A 34 -10.07 -11.20 -18.72
N VAL A 35 -10.54 -12.40 -18.39
CA VAL A 35 -9.84 -13.66 -18.73
C VAL A 35 -10.79 -14.74 -19.23
N ARG A 36 -10.24 -15.69 -19.99
CA ARG A 36 -10.93 -16.91 -20.42
C ARG A 36 -10.37 -18.11 -19.68
N LEU A 37 -11.18 -18.68 -18.79
CA LEU A 37 -10.81 -19.82 -17.96
C LEU A 37 -11.34 -21.13 -18.56
N LYS A 38 -10.45 -22.09 -18.81
CA LYS A 38 -10.81 -23.43 -19.28
C LYS A 38 -11.02 -24.38 -18.12
N SER A 39 -11.98 -25.30 -18.23
CA SER A 39 -12.28 -26.24 -17.14
C SER A 39 -11.07 -27.10 -16.73
N GLU A 40 -10.16 -27.44 -17.64
CA GLU A 40 -9.00 -28.28 -17.32
C GLU A 40 -7.98 -27.54 -16.43
N GLN A 41 -7.94 -26.21 -16.51
CA GLN A 41 -6.99 -25.41 -15.73
C GLN A 41 -7.26 -25.53 -14.22
N LEU A 42 -8.53 -25.66 -13.83
CA LEU A 42 -8.95 -25.78 -12.44
C LEU A 42 -8.24 -26.92 -11.69
N SER A 43 -7.93 -28.04 -12.38
CA SER A 43 -7.31 -29.22 -11.77
C SER A 43 -5.93 -28.94 -11.17
N SER A 44 -5.20 -27.94 -11.69
CA SER A 44 -3.87 -27.54 -11.20
C SER A 44 -3.91 -26.30 -10.29
N LEU A 45 -5.09 -25.69 -10.09
CA LEU A 45 -5.20 -24.38 -9.44
C LEU A 45 -4.72 -24.41 -7.98
N ALA A 46 -5.13 -25.43 -7.21
CA ALA A 46 -4.75 -25.53 -5.80
C ALA A 46 -3.23 -25.70 -5.63
N GLU A 47 -2.61 -26.55 -6.46
CA GLU A 47 -1.17 -26.74 -6.44
C GLU A 47 -0.43 -25.44 -6.79
N ARG A 48 -0.82 -24.78 -7.88
CA ARG A 48 -0.26 -23.49 -8.30
C ARG A 48 -0.41 -22.43 -7.20
N TYR A 49 -1.57 -22.38 -6.56
CA TYR A 49 -1.85 -21.45 -5.46
C TYR A 49 -0.86 -21.61 -4.30
N PHE A 50 -0.69 -22.83 -3.77
CA PHE A 50 0.23 -23.06 -2.65
C PHE A 50 1.70 -22.94 -3.05
N ASN A 51 2.08 -23.39 -4.25
CA ASN A 51 3.42 -23.20 -4.79
C ASN A 51 3.76 -21.71 -4.92
N TYR A 52 2.84 -20.88 -5.41
CA TYR A 52 3.04 -19.44 -5.48
C TYR A 52 3.27 -18.84 -4.09
N LEU A 53 2.45 -19.19 -3.09
CA LEU A 53 2.62 -18.68 -1.73
C LEU A 53 3.99 -19.05 -1.13
N ILE A 54 4.45 -20.27 -1.35
CA ILE A 54 5.76 -20.74 -0.87
C ILE A 54 6.90 -19.98 -1.56
N ASN A 55 6.83 -19.87 -2.89
CA ASN A 55 7.89 -19.23 -3.67
C ASN A 55 7.98 -17.74 -3.39
N GLN A 56 6.83 -17.05 -3.35
CA GLN A 56 6.76 -15.60 -3.17
C GLN A 56 7.13 -15.17 -1.75
N TYR A 57 6.69 -15.91 -0.73
CA TYR A 57 6.85 -15.51 0.68
C TYR A 57 7.90 -16.33 1.42
N ASN A 58 8.82 -16.95 0.70
CA ASN A 58 9.88 -17.83 1.21
C ASN A 58 10.55 -17.24 2.46
N VAL A 59 10.26 -17.86 3.61
CA VAL A 59 10.68 -17.37 4.92
C VAL A 59 12.18 -17.52 5.11
N ALA A 60 12.78 -18.60 4.62
CA ALA A 60 14.23 -18.83 4.71
C ALA A 60 14.99 -17.72 3.98
N LYS A 61 14.63 -17.44 2.71
CA LYS A 61 15.26 -16.40 1.88
C LYS A 61 15.10 -15.02 2.50
N ARG A 62 13.87 -14.64 2.89
CA ARG A 62 13.59 -13.35 3.53
C ARG A 62 14.41 -13.14 4.81
N ASN A 63 14.49 -14.18 5.64
CA ASN A 63 15.26 -14.11 6.88
C ASN A 63 16.76 -14.01 6.60
N HIS A 64 17.29 -14.74 5.61
CA HIS A 64 18.68 -14.65 5.19
C HIS A 64 19.06 -13.25 4.69
N GLU A 65 18.25 -12.63 3.84
CA GLU A 65 18.46 -11.25 3.38
C GLU A 65 18.50 -10.26 4.55
N ARG A 66 17.61 -10.45 5.55
CA ARG A 66 17.57 -9.62 6.76
C ARG A 66 18.81 -9.84 7.64
N LEU A 67 19.23 -11.08 7.84
CA LEU A 67 20.44 -11.43 8.60
C LEU A 67 21.69 -10.85 7.92
N LYS A 68 21.83 -10.98 6.60
CA LYS A 68 22.93 -10.37 5.84
C LYS A 68 22.95 -8.87 5.93
N ARG A 69 21.79 -8.22 5.89
CA ARG A 69 21.69 -6.77 6.07
C ARG A 69 22.24 -6.34 7.43
N TRP A 70 21.81 -7.00 8.51
CA TRP A 70 22.30 -6.69 9.86
C TRP A 70 23.78 -7.00 10.05
N LEU A 71 24.28 -8.07 9.44
CA LEU A 71 25.71 -8.39 9.42
C LEU A 71 26.50 -7.27 8.73
N ASN A 72 26.04 -6.81 7.56
CA ASN A 72 26.68 -5.72 6.82
C ASN A 72 26.62 -4.38 7.57
N GLU A 73 25.53 -4.11 8.29
CA GLU A 73 25.44 -2.93 9.17
C GLU A 73 26.42 -3.03 10.35
N ALA A 74 26.54 -4.20 10.98
CA ALA A 74 27.52 -4.44 12.04
C ALA A 74 28.97 -4.23 11.55
N ARG A 75 29.27 -4.59 10.30
CA ARG A 75 30.58 -4.33 9.66
C ARG A 75 30.86 -2.83 9.46
N LYS A 76 29.84 -2.04 9.15
CA LYS A 76 29.97 -0.61 8.82
C LYS A 76 29.94 0.31 10.05
N GLU A 77 29.20 -0.06 11.09
CA GLU A 77 28.98 0.77 12.27
C GLU A 77 29.40 0.03 13.56
N PRO A 78 30.68 0.16 13.99
CA PRO A 78 31.21 -0.55 15.16
C PRO A 78 30.43 -0.32 16.45
N THR A 79 29.80 0.86 16.59
CA THR A 79 29.01 1.26 17.76
C THR A 79 27.72 0.46 17.93
N ARG A 80 27.22 -0.21 16.88
CA ARG A 80 25.94 -0.95 16.89
C ARG A 80 26.09 -2.45 16.79
N ILE A 81 27.32 -2.96 16.81
CA ILE A 81 27.62 -4.38 16.65
C ILE A 81 26.88 -5.25 17.66
N LYS A 82 26.92 -4.86 18.94
CA LYS A 82 26.25 -5.63 20.02
C LYS A 82 24.75 -5.75 19.78
N ASP A 83 24.11 -4.66 19.37
CA ASP A 83 22.67 -4.63 19.09
C ASP A 83 22.34 -5.51 17.87
N ARG A 84 23.12 -5.41 16.78
CA ARG A 84 22.91 -6.22 15.57
C ARG A 84 23.16 -7.70 15.77
N ILE A 85 24.18 -8.08 16.54
CA ILE A 85 24.38 -9.47 16.95
C ILE A 85 23.19 -9.95 17.80
N GLY A 86 22.67 -9.12 18.70
CA GLY A 86 21.46 -9.38 19.47
C GLY A 86 20.23 -9.64 18.59
N ASP A 87 20.01 -8.79 17.57
CA ASP A 87 18.92 -8.92 16.59
C ASP A 87 19.03 -10.24 15.80
N ILE A 88 20.25 -10.58 15.34
CA ILE A 88 20.53 -11.84 14.62
C ILE A 88 20.21 -13.05 15.49
N ARG A 89 20.74 -13.10 16.72
CA ARG A 89 20.46 -14.19 17.68
C ARG A 89 18.98 -14.36 17.93
N LYS A 90 18.29 -13.26 18.18
CA LYS A 90 16.85 -13.27 18.45
C LYS A 90 16.08 -13.86 17.27
N LEU A 91 16.38 -13.40 16.05
CA LEU A 91 15.70 -13.90 14.86
C LEU A 91 15.95 -15.39 14.61
N MET A 92 17.20 -15.84 14.76
CA MET A 92 17.55 -17.26 14.64
C MET A 92 16.79 -18.09 15.68
N ASN A 93 16.88 -17.73 16.96
CA ASN A 93 16.18 -18.40 18.04
C ASN A 93 14.66 -18.48 17.82
N ASP A 94 14.04 -17.38 17.36
CA ASP A 94 12.60 -17.34 17.07
C ASP A 94 12.21 -18.28 15.92
N GLN A 95 13.08 -18.50 14.93
CA GLN A 95 12.81 -19.51 13.90
C GLN A 95 13.06 -20.93 14.41
N ILE A 96 14.13 -21.14 15.19
CA ILE A 96 14.47 -22.46 15.75
C ILE A 96 13.34 -22.98 16.63
N LYS A 97 12.72 -22.14 17.46
CA LYS A 97 11.52 -22.49 18.23
C LYS A 97 10.33 -22.94 17.37
N LYS A 98 10.22 -22.42 16.15
CA LYS A 98 9.18 -22.89 15.22
C LYS A 98 9.56 -24.24 14.62
N VAL A 99 10.84 -24.46 14.33
CA VAL A 99 11.32 -25.79 13.88
C VAL A 99 11.09 -26.81 14.99
N GLU A 100 11.50 -26.52 16.23
CA GLU A 100 11.23 -27.33 17.42
C GLU A 100 9.76 -27.75 17.54
N LYS A 101 8.83 -26.81 17.32
CA LYS A 101 7.39 -27.07 17.41
C LYS A 101 6.88 -28.09 16.39
N TYR A 102 7.47 -28.14 15.19
CA TYR A 102 6.96 -28.95 14.07
C TYR A 102 7.86 -30.14 13.70
N PHE A 103 9.14 -30.08 14.08
CA PHE A 103 10.19 -31.03 13.73
C PHE A 103 11.16 -31.25 14.92
N PRO A 104 10.67 -31.57 16.14
CA PRO A 104 11.50 -31.66 17.34
C PRO A 104 12.57 -32.76 17.27
N ASP A 105 12.32 -33.83 16.51
CA ASP A 105 13.18 -35.02 16.45
C ASP A 105 14.07 -35.06 15.19
N SER A 106 14.13 -33.96 14.42
CA SER A 106 14.85 -33.93 13.14
C SER A 106 16.34 -33.61 13.31
N GLU A 107 17.18 -34.12 12.41
CA GLU A 107 18.62 -33.83 12.40
C GLU A 107 18.87 -32.32 12.19
N GLU A 108 18.05 -31.69 11.35
CA GLU A 108 18.08 -30.24 11.11
C GLU A 108 17.87 -29.45 12.39
N TYR A 109 16.93 -29.86 13.25
CA TYR A 109 16.70 -29.18 14.52
C TYR A 109 17.92 -29.27 15.45
N ALA A 110 18.52 -30.46 15.57
CA ALA A 110 19.74 -30.65 16.35
C ALA A 110 20.90 -29.77 15.83
N ARG A 111 21.08 -29.69 14.51
CA ARG A 111 22.10 -28.83 13.87
C ARG A 111 21.83 -27.34 14.11
N LEU A 112 20.57 -26.91 14.05
CA LEU A 112 20.18 -25.54 14.33
C LEU A 112 20.46 -25.14 15.79
N GLN A 113 20.24 -26.04 16.75
CA GLN A 113 20.59 -25.81 18.16
C GLN A 113 22.10 -25.61 18.32
N ALA A 114 22.91 -26.47 17.70
CA ALA A 114 24.37 -26.33 17.72
C ALA A 114 24.84 -24.98 17.13
N LEU A 115 24.24 -24.56 16.01
CA LEU A 115 24.51 -23.25 15.40
C LEU A 115 24.15 -22.09 16.33
N LEU A 116 23.01 -22.16 17.03
CA LEU A 116 22.59 -21.10 17.94
C LEU A 116 23.59 -20.93 19.10
N GLU A 117 24.14 -22.03 19.63
CA GLU A 117 25.19 -21.99 20.65
C GLU A 117 26.48 -21.35 20.12
N GLN A 118 26.89 -21.64 18.88
CA GLN A 118 28.03 -20.98 18.24
C GLN A 118 27.82 -19.46 18.14
N VAL A 119 26.63 -19.03 17.71
CA VAL A 119 26.28 -17.60 17.58
C VAL A 119 26.22 -16.89 18.93
N LYS A 120 25.86 -17.58 20.03
CA LYS A 120 25.93 -17.02 21.40
C LYS A 120 27.38 -16.70 21.82
N GLY A 121 28.36 -17.39 21.26
CA GLY A 121 29.79 -17.14 21.49
C GLY A 121 30.32 -15.83 20.91
N VAL A 122 29.73 -15.33 19.81
CA VAL A 122 30.24 -14.18 19.03
C VAL A 122 30.06 -12.84 19.76
N LYS A 123 31.13 -12.19 20.20
CA LYS A 123 31.06 -10.93 20.98
C LYS A 123 31.76 -9.75 20.33
N LYS A 124 32.64 -9.98 19.35
CA LYS A 124 33.52 -8.92 18.78
C LYS A 124 33.51 -8.88 17.25
N VAL A 125 34.13 -7.84 16.70
CA VAL A 125 34.18 -7.55 15.24
C VAL A 125 34.98 -8.62 14.49
N GLU A 126 36.04 -9.12 15.12
CA GLU A 126 36.97 -10.10 14.54
C GLU A 126 36.31 -11.48 14.34
N GLU A 127 35.21 -11.73 15.05
CA GLU A 127 34.45 -12.98 15.00
C GLU A 127 33.28 -12.92 13.98
N LEU A 128 33.13 -11.80 13.23
CA LEU A 128 32.06 -11.62 12.26
C LEU A 128 32.17 -12.55 11.04
N TYR A 129 33.36 -13.06 10.72
CA TYR A 129 33.53 -14.09 9.67
C TYR A 129 32.85 -15.40 10.07
N ASN A 130 33.02 -15.81 11.33
CA ASN A 130 32.36 -17.01 11.88
C ASN A 130 30.83 -16.83 11.88
N LEU A 131 30.35 -15.61 12.17
CA LEU A 131 28.93 -15.29 12.13
C LEU A 131 28.33 -15.40 10.72
N GLU A 132 29.07 -14.99 9.69
CA GLU A 132 28.63 -15.15 8.29
C GLU A 132 28.45 -16.62 7.92
N ALA A 133 29.42 -17.48 8.28
CA ALA A 133 29.33 -18.91 8.05
C ALA A 133 28.12 -19.53 8.78
N CYS A 134 27.87 -19.14 10.04
CA CYS A 134 26.68 -19.60 10.76
C CYS A 134 25.37 -19.15 10.10
N ILE A 135 25.31 -17.95 9.55
CA ILE A 135 24.13 -17.43 8.83
C ILE A 135 23.90 -18.23 7.54
N GLU A 136 24.94 -18.58 6.80
CA GLU A 136 24.82 -19.40 5.60
C GLU A 136 24.38 -20.81 5.93
N GLU A 137 24.97 -21.46 6.93
CA GLU A 137 24.54 -22.81 7.34
C GLU A 137 23.10 -22.81 7.86
N PHE A 138 22.73 -21.81 8.66
CA PHE A 138 21.35 -21.61 9.09
C PHE A 138 20.40 -21.49 7.90
N TYR A 139 20.76 -20.71 6.88
CA TYR A 139 19.95 -20.57 5.67
C TYR A 139 19.81 -21.89 4.91
N GLN A 140 20.88 -22.68 4.76
CA GLN A 140 20.82 -23.99 4.12
C GLN A 140 19.83 -24.92 4.83
N ILE A 141 19.94 -25.04 6.16
CA ILE A 141 19.06 -25.90 6.95
C ILE A 141 17.60 -25.42 6.89
N MET A 142 17.39 -24.10 7.02
CA MET A 142 16.04 -23.52 6.94
C MET A 142 15.42 -23.62 5.54
N SER A 143 16.22 -23.83 4.50
CA SER A 143 15.78 -23.97 3.11
C SER A 143 15.40 -25.40 2.73
N THR A 144 15.61 -26.39 3.60
CA THR A 144 15.12 -27.77 3.39
C THR A 144 13.60 -27.74 3.16
N GLU A 145 13.13 -28.41 2.10
CA GLU A 145 11.75 -28.32 1.61
C GLU A 145 10.71 -28.50 2.72
N ALA A 146 10.83 -29.57 3.53
CA ALA A 146 9.89 -29.84 4.62
C ALA A 146 9.76 -28.68 5.62
N ILE A 147 10.89 -28.08 6.02
CA ILE A 147 10.93 -26.97 6.97
C ILE A 147 10.44 -25.69 6.31
N ASN A 148 11.00 -25.35 5.15
CA ASN A 148 10.71 -24.09 4.48
C ASN A 148 9.24 -24.02 4.03
N ASP A 149 8.70 -25.08 3.44
CA ASP A 149 7.31 -25.13 3.00
C ASP A 149 6.37 -24.99 4.19
N LYS A 150 6.64 -25.71 5.28
CA LYS A 150 5.81 -25.66 6.50
C LYS A 150 5.79 -24.27 7.11
N LEU A 151 6.96 -23.67 7.33
CA LEU A 151 7.07 -22.36 7.96
C LEU A 151 6.57 -21.24 7.04
N THR A 152 6.85 -21.32 5.74
CA THR A 152 6.38 -20.36 4.75
C THR A 152 4.88 -20.40 4.58
N LEU A 153 4.26 -21.58 4.44
CA LEU A 153 2.81 -21.70 4.36
C LEU A 153 2.13 -21.17 5.62
N ASN A 154 2.66 -21.44 6.80
CA ASN A 154 2.10 -20.88 8.03
C ASN A 154 2.19 -19.35 8.06
N TYR A 155 3.32 -18.78 7.66
CA TYR A 155 3.48 -17.32 7.54
C TYR A 155 2.51 -16.72 6.51
N ALA A 156 2.47 -17.26 5.28
CA ALA A 156 1.62 -16.77 4.21
C ALA A 156 0.14 -16.86 4.62
N LYS A 157 -0.30 -18.00 5.18
CA LYS A 157 -1.66 -18.14 5.68
C LYS A 157 -2.01 -17.08 6.72
N SER A 158 -1.16 -16.85 7.72
CA SER A 158 -1.50 -15.95 8.83
C SER A 158 -1.36 -14.47 8.47
N VAL A 159 -0.39 -14.11 7.61
CA VAL A 159 -0.02 -12.71 7.37
C VAL A 159 -0.54 -12.18 6.03
N ILE A 160 -0.63 -13.04 5.02
CA ILE A 160 -0.99 -12.65 3.65
C ILE A 160 -2.45 -12.99 3.35
N VAL A 161 -2.90 -14.17 3.78
CA VAL A 161 -4.18 -14.75 3.36
C VAL A 161 -5.30 -14.47 4.39
N ALA A 162 -5.05 -14.71 5.68
CA ALA A 162 -6.03 -14.52 6.75
C ALA A 162 -6.64 -13.12 6.85
N PRO A 163 -5.93 -12.01 6.56
CA PRO A 163 -6.53 -10.68 6.51
C PRO A 163 -7.76 -10.56 5.60
N PHE A 164 -7.84 -11.39 4.55
CA PHE A 164 -8.88 -11.29 3.52
C PHE A 164 -10.06 -12.22 3.75
N TYR A 165 -9.94 -13.20 4.64
CA TYR A 165 -10.90 -14.30 4.71
C TYR A 165 -11.23 -14.63 6.16
N GLY A 166 -12.50 -14.93 6.44
CA GLY A 166 -12.90 -15.33 7.79
C GLY A 166 -12.43 -16.72 8.16
N GLN A 167 -13.18 -17.75 7.76
CA GLN A 167 -12.92 -19.14 8.18
C GLN A 167 -13.01 -20.15 7.02
N PRO A 168 -12.33 -19.93 5.88
CA PRO A 168 -12.21 -20.98 4.88
C PRO A 168 -11.48 -22.19 5.49
N SER A 169 -11.87 -23.37 5.04
CA SER A 169 -11.43 -24.66 5.58
C SER A 169 -9.90 -24.83 5.68
N PHE A 170 -9.12 -24.32 4.73
CA PHE A 170 -7.65 -24.40 4.76
C PHE A 170 -6.98 -23.39 5.71
N LEU A 171 -7.74 -22.44 6.28
CA LEU A 171 -7.30 -21.50 7.32
C LEU A 171 -7.79 -21.88 8.73
N GLN A 172 -8.60 -22.92 8.87
CA GLN A 172 -9.06 -23.37 10.18
C GLN A 172 -7.87 -23.80 11.06
N LYS A 173 -8.01 -23.67 12.39
CA LYS A 173 -6.94 -24.02 13.36
C LYS A 173 -6.45 -25.47 13.18
N THR A 174 -7.35 -26.39 12.86
CA THR A 174 -7.05 -27.80 12.55
C THR A 174 -6.12 -27.95 11.35
N ALA A 175 -6.20 -27.03 10.37
CA ALA A 175 -5.36 -27.01 9.19
C ALA A 175 -3.92 -26.53 9.47
N SER A 176 -3.59 -26.08 10.69
CA SER A 176 -2.22 -25.66 11.04
C SER A 176 -1.21 -26.81 11.07
N LYS A 177 -1.67 -28.05 11.26
CA LYS A 177 -0.83 -29.25 11.28
C LYS A 177 -0.53 -29.80 9.89
N LEU A 178 -1.33 -29.44 8.89
CA LEU A 178 -1.20 -29.96 7.54
C LEU A 178 0.12 -29.58 6.87
N ASN A 179 0.67 -30.50 6.08
CA ASN A 179 1.74 -30.25 5.13
C ASN A 179 1.19 -29.64 3.83
N LYS A 180 2.09 -29.34 2.88
CA LYS A 180 1.74 -28.75 1.58
C LYS A 180 0.76 -29.60 0.79
N GLN A 181 1.02 -30.90 0.63
CA GLN A 181 0.17 -31.79 -0.16
C GLN A 181 -1.22 -31.93 0.46
N GLU A 182 -1.31 -32.03 1.78
CA GLU A 182 -2.58 -32.08 2.50
C GLU A 182 -3.38 -30.79 2.34
N HIS A 183 -2.71 -29.63 2.29
CA HIS A 183 -3.36 -28.35 1.98
C HIS A 183 -3.90 -28.31 0.54
N ILE A 184 -3.13 -28.80 -0.44
CA ILE A 184 -3.56 -28.92 -1.84
C ILE A 184 -4.80 -29.81 -1.93
N ASN A 185 -4.74 -31.01 -1.32
CA ASN A 185 -5.85 -31.97 -1.32
C ASN A 185 -7.10 -31.36 -0.68
N LYS A 186 -6.94 -30.65 0.44
CA LYS A 186 -8.05 -29.98 1.12
C LYS A 186 -8.69 -28.89 0.27
N MET A 187 -7.89 -28.03 -0.37
CA MET A 187 -8.44 -26.99 -1.25
C MET A 187 -9.12 -27.59 -2.49
N ASN A 188 -8.55 -28.68 -3.03
CA ASN A 188 -9.14 -29.42 -4.14
C ASN A 188 -10.54 -29.94 -3.79
N GLN A 189 -10.64 -30.65 -2.67
CA GLN A 189 -11.90 -31.24 -2.21
C GLN A 189 -12.95 -30.16 -1.87
N ASP A 190 -12.55 -29.14 -1.11
CA ASP A 190 -13.50 -28.18 -0.54
C ASP A 190 -13.94 -27.08 -1.54
N TYR A 191 -13.15 -26.81 -2.60
CA TYR A 191 -13.40 -25.67 -3.50
C TYR A 191 -13.21 -25.96 -4.99
N VAL A 192 -12.16 -26.67 -5.39
CA VAL A 192 -11.91 -26.94 -6.83
C VAL A 192 -12.95 -27.89 -7.41
N VAL A 193 -13.22 -29.01 -6.73
CA VAL A 193 -14.21 -30.00 -7.16
C VAL A 193 -15.61 -29.36 -7.29
N PRO A 194 -16.13 -28.63 -6.29
CA PRO A 194 -17.38 -27.88 -6.45
C PRO A 194 -17.42 -26.96 -7.68
N ALA A 195 -16.36 -26.18 -7.93
CA ALA A 195 -16.28 -25.30 -9.08
C ALA A 195 -16.32 -26.07 -10.42
N GLN A 196 -15.60 -27.19 -10.50
CA GLN A 196 -15.61 -28.06 -11.68
C GLN A 196 -16.99 -28.68 -11.93
N LEU A 197 -17.69 -29.12 -10.87
CA LEU A 197 -19.04 -29.67 -10.99
C LEU A 197 -20.01 -28.64 -11.55
N GLU A 198 -19.98 -27.41 -11.05
CA GLU A 198 -20.85 -26.34 -11.54
C GLU A 198 -20.56 -25.98 -13.01
N MET A 199 -19.28 -25.90 -13.41
CA MET A 199 -18.91 -25.65 -14.82
C MET A 199 -19.44 -26.75 -15.75
N ARG A 200 -19.26 -28.02 -15.37
CA ARG A 200 -19.77 -29.17 -16.14
C ARG A 200 -21.30 -29.15 -16.23
N LEU A 201 -22.00 -28.85 -15.14
CA LEU A 201 -23.46 -28.74 -15.16
C LEU A 201 -23.93 -27.64 -16.11
N ARG A 202 -23.31 -26.45 -16.04
CA ARG A 202 -23.60 -25.33 -16.95
C ARG A 202 -23.46 -25.77 -18.40
N GLU A 203 -22.33 -26.38 -18.75
CA GLU A 203 -22.09 -26.86 -20.10
C GLU A 203 -23.15 -27.86 -20.55
N LEU A 204 -23.49 -28.81 -19.67
CA LEU A 204 -24.49 -29.82 -19.93
C LEU A 204 -25.85 -29.17 -20.24
N ILE A 205 -26.31 -28.21 -19.44
CA ILE A 205 -27.58 -27.50 -19.64
C ILE A 205 -27.62 -26.74 -20.98
N HIS A 206 -26.50 -26.10 -21.37
CA HIS A 206 -26.44 -25.33 -22.61
C HIS A 206 -26.36 -26.19 -23.87
N HIS A 207 -25.65 -27.32 -23.83
CA HIS A 207 -25.33 -28.07 -25.05
C HIS A 207 -26.17 -29.35 -25.23
N THR A 208 -26.71 -29.94 -24.17
CA THR A 208 -27.56 -31.13 -24.30
C THR A 208 -28.99 -30.76 -24.70
N GLN A 209 -29.64 -31.66 -25.43
CA GLN A 209 -31.10 -31.67 -25.60
C GLN A 209 -31.77 -32.82 -24.82
N GLN A 210 -30.98 -33.64 -24.13
CA GLN A 210 -31.45 -34.80 -23.38
C GLN A 210 -31.57 -34.47 -21.89
N ALA A 211 -32.80 -34.35 -21.40
CA ALA A 211 -33.11 -34.07 -19.99
C ALA A 211 -32.52 -35.13 -19.03
N ASP A 212 -32.57 -36.41 -19.42
CA ASP A 212 -32.05 -37.53 -18.61
C ASP A 212 -30.56 -37.42 -18.30
N LYS A 213 -29.77 -36.78 -19.17
CA LYS A 213 -28.34 -36.54 -18.90
C LYS A 213 -28.13 -35.56 -17.74
N VAL A 214 -28.93 -34.49 -17.69
CA VAL A 214 -28.87 -33.50 -16.59
C VAL A 214 -29.31 -34.14 -15.28
N LEU A 215 -30.40 -34.91 -15.30
CA LEU A 215 -30.90 -35.62 -14.13
C LEU A 215 -29.88 -36.65 -13.61
N SER A 216 -29.32 -37.47 -14.50
CA SER A 216 -28.29 -38.45 -14.16
C SER A 216 -27.05 -37.79 -13.56
N PHE A 217 -26.59 -36.67 -14.13
CA PHE A 217 -25.43 -35.95 -13.63
C PHE A 217 -25.65 -35.39 -12.21
N LEU A 218 -26.84 -34.84 -11.94
CA LEU A 218 -27.20 -34.31 -10.62
C LEU A 218 -27.39 -35.43 -9.59
N GLU A 219 -27.93 -36.60 -9.99
CA GLU A 219 -28.07 -37.76 -9.11
C GLU A 219 -26.70 -38.37 -8.76
N GLU A 220 -25.79 -38.50 -9.74
CA GLU A 220 -24.41 -38.97 -9.53
C GLU A 220 -23.65 -38.08 -8.53
N HIS A 221 -23.90 -36.76 -8.57
CA HIS A 221 -23.20 -35.77 -7.75
C HIS A 221 -24.07 -35.18 -6.62
N ARG A 222 -25.07 -35.94 -6.14
CA ARG A 222 -26.02 -35.54 -5.08
C ARG A 222 -25.41 -35.22 -3.72
N ASP A 223 -24.14 -35.56 -3.53
CA ASP A 223 -23.38 -35.24 -2.32
C ASP A 223 -23.00 -33.76 -2.27
N TYR A 224 -22.93 -33.08 -3.42
CA TYR A 224 -22.82 -31.64 -3.46
C TYR A 224 -24.19 -30.99 -3.12
N PRO A 225 -24.32 -30.29 -1.98
CA PRO A 225 -25.63 -29.89 -1.45
C PRO A 225 -26.52 -29.06 -2.40
N PRO A 226 -26.00 -28.11 -3.19
CA PRO A 226 -26.80 -27.37 -4.17
C PRO A 226 -27.47 -28.28 -5.20
N PHE A 227 -26.76 -29.28 -5.71
CA PHE A 227 -27.29 -30.22 -6.71
C PHE A 227 -28.43 -31.07 -6.15
N ARG A 228 -28.31 -31.51 -4.89
CA ARG A 228 -29.41 -32.19 -4.19
C ARG A 228 -30.67 -31.34 -4.11
N GLY A 229 -30.52 -30.02 -3.91
CA GLY A 229 -31.63 -29.07 -3.89
C GLY A 229 -32.31 -28.97 -5.26
N TRP A 230 -31.53 -28.71 -6.31
CA TRP A 230 -32.05 -28.57 -7.67
C TRP A 230 -32.66 -29.85 -8.22
N LEU A 231 -32.06 -31.00 -7.93
CA LEU A 231 -32.59 -32.31 -8.31
C LEU A 231 -34.04 -32.50 -7.82
N ARG A 232 -34.38 -32.03 -6.61
CA ARG A 232 -35.77 -32.09 -6.11
C ARG A 232 -36.73 -31.22 -6.94
N GLY A 233 -36.27 -30.06 -7.41
CA GLY A 233 -37.05 -29.13 -8.22
C GLY A 233 -37.27 -29.64 -9.65
N ILE A 234 -36.26 -30.28 -10.23
CA ILE A 234 -36.32 -30.68 -11.64
C ILE A 234 -36.69 -32.15 -11.90
N LYS A 235 -36.78 -33.00 -10.88
CA LYS A 235 -37.03 -34.47 -11.03
C LYS A 235 -38.29 -34.82 -11.83
N LYS A 236 -39.29 -33.93 -11.85
CA LYS A 236 -40.56 -34.14 -12.56
C LYS A 236 -40.60 -33.53 -13.95
N LEU A 237 -39.57 -32.77 -14.33
CA LEU A 237 -39.49 -32.08 -15.61
C LEU A 237 -39.07 -33.07 -16.70
N LYS A 238 -39.73 -33.00 -17.86
CA LYS A 238 -39.65 -34.03 -18.90
C LYS A 238 -38.76 -33.64 -20.08
N ASN A 239 -38.53 -32.35 -20.28
CA ASN A 239 -37.78 -31.84 -21.43
C ASN A 239 -36.79 -30.74 -21.01
N MET A 240 -35.85 -30.43 -21.91
CA MET A 240 -34.80 -29.43 -21.64
C MET A 240 -35.33 -28.00 -21.57
N GLU A 241 -36.47 -27.70 -22.20
CA GLU A 241 -37.08 -26.37 -22.14
C GLU A 241 -37.59 -26.09 -20.71
N GLU A 242 -38.26 -27.05 -20.10
CA GLU A 242 -38.67 -27.00 -18.69
C GLU A 242 -37.47 -26.89 -17.75
N ILE A 243 -36.41 -27.68 -17.97
CA ILE A 243 -35.19 -27.63 -17.14
C ILE A 243 -34.51 -26.26 -17.26
N ARG A 244 -34.33 -25.74 -18.48
CA ARG A 244 -33.75 -24.39 -18.70
C ARG A 244 -34.65 -23.32 -18.08
N GLY A 245 -35.97 -23.47 -18.20
CA GLY A 245 -36.97 -22.62 -17.57
C GLY A 245 -36.77 -22.55 -16.05
N TYR A 246 -36.66 -23.70 -15.39
CA TYR A 246 -36.38 -23.78 -13.95
C TYR A 246 -35.09 -23.03 -13.57
N PHE A 247 -33.98 -23.26 -14.28
CA PHE A 247 -32.72 -22.58 -13.99
C PHE A 247 -32.75 -21.07 -14.28
N SER A 248 -33.63 -20.61 -15.17
CA SER A 248 -33.79 -19.18 -15.48
C SER A 248 -34.73 -18.42 -14.53
N THR A 249 -35.62 -19.14 -13.83
CA THR A 249 -36.71 -18.53 -13.03
C THR A 249 -36.60 -18.83 -11.54
N GLU A 250 -36.26 -20.07 -11.17
CA GLU A 250 -36.22 -20.54 -9.79
C GLU A 250 -34.81 -20.49 -9.18
N VAL A 251 -33.77 -20.37 -10.02
CA VAL A 251 -32.37 -20.34 -9.58
C VAL A 251 -31.80 -18.94 -9.80
N LEU A 252 -31.33 -18.31 -8.73
CA LEU A 252 -30.70 -16.99 -8.81
C LEU A 252 -29.37 -17.08 -9.57
N PRO A 253 -29.05 -16.12 -10.46
CA PRO A 253 -27.75 -16.05 -11.13
C PRO A 253 -26.64 -15.70 -10.13
N CYS A 254 -25.40 -16.06 -10.45
CA CYS A 254 -24.23 -15.65 -9.70
C CYS A 254 -23.97 -14.15 -9.90
N SER A 255 -23.79 -13.41 -8.80
CA SER A 255 -23.56 -11.96 -8.83
C SER A 255 -22.17 -11.54 -9.33
N PHE A 256 -21.28 -12.50 -9.56
CA PHE A 256 -19.86 -12.27 -9.87
C PHE A 256 -19.43 -12.85 -11.22
N ILE A 257 -20.18 -13.81 -11.75
CA ILE A 257 -19.90 -14.47 -13.03
C ILE A 257 -21.25 -14.74 -13.68
N ASP A 258 -21.66 -13.86 -14.60
CA ASP A 258 -23.02 -13.80 -15.16
C ASP A 258 -23.55 -15.13 -15.70
N SER A 259 -22.68 -15.95 -16.28
CA SER A 259 -23.09 -17.22 -16.89
C SER A 259 -23.17 -18.40 -15.91
N MET A 260 -22.99 -18.16 -14.61
CA MET A 260 -23.06 -19.18 -13.56
C MET A 260 -24.29 -19.02 -12.67
N TYR A 261 -24.71 -20.10 -12.03
CA TYR A 261 -25.80 -20.11 -11.06
C TYR A 261 -25.30 -19.84 -9.64
N GLY A 262 -26.10 -19.16 -8.83
CA GLY A 262 -25.85 -18.94 -7.41
C GLY A 262 -26.14 -20.19 -6.59
N THR A 263 -25.10 -20.78 -6.00
CA THR A 263 -25.19 -21.98 -5.15
C THR A 263 -24.97 -21.70 -3.66
N ILE A 264 -24.35 -20.56 -3.36
CA ILE A 264 -24.00 -20.10 -2.03
C ILE A 264 -24.21 -18.58 -1.92
N SER A 265 -24.15 -18.05 -0.70
CA SER A 265 -24.13 -16.61 -0.48
C SER A 265 -22.69 -16.11 -0.33
N PHE A 266 -22.38 -14.94 -0.89
CA PHE A 266 -21.19 -14.18 -0.51
C PHE A 266 -21.36 -13.63 0.92
N GLU A 267 -20.38 -13.91 1.78
CA GLU A 267 -20.45 -13.64 3.22
C GLU A 267 -19.06 -13.28 3.79
N GLU A 268 -19.04 -12.58 4.92
CA GLU A 268 -17.83 -12.22 5.69
C GLU A 268 -16.91 -13.42 5.96
N MET A 269 -17.49 -14.58 6.26
CA MET A 269 -16.74 -15.81 6.53
C MET A 269 -15.91 -16.29 5.32
N MET A 270 -16.26 -15.84 4.11
CA MET A 270 -15.54 -16.13 2.88
C MET A 270 -14.60 -14.99 2.50
N PHE A 271 -15.04 -13.73 2.61
CA PHE A 271 -14.24 -12.55 2.31
C PHE A 271 -14.53 -11.45 3.34
N SER A 272 -13.59 -11.19 4.24
CA SER A 272 -13.80 -10.29 5.39
C SER A 272 -13.84 -8.79 5.03
N PRO A 273 -13.01 -8.25 4.11
CA PRO A 273 -12.98 -6.80 3.88
C PRO A 273 -14.27 -6.19 3.30
N LEU A 274 -15.10 -6.98 2.61
CA LEU A 274 -16.35 -6.52 1.98
C LEU A 274 -17.56 -7.41 2.30
N GLY A 275 -17.35 -8.63 2.78
CA GLY A 275 -18.44 -9.55 3.09
C GLY A 275 -19.15 -9.15 4.38
N LEU A 276 -20.46 -9.31 4.39
CA LEU A 276 -21.30 -9.14 5.57
C LEU A 276 -21.78 -10.50 6.08
N SER A 277 -22.08 -10.58 7.38
CA SER A 277 -22.65 -11.80 7.96
C SER A 277 -24.14 -11.92 7.62
N LYS A 278 -24.55 -12.96 6.87
CA LYS A 278 -25.96 -13.14 6.49
C LYS A 278 -26.92 -13.26 7.68
N ASN A 279 -26.42 -13.82 8.78
CA ASN A 279 -27.22 -14.08 9.98
C ASN A 279 -27.21 -12.89 10.96
N ASN A 280 -26.05 -12.24 11.11
CA ASN A 280 -25.87 -11.19 12.13
C ASN A 280 -26.08 -9.77 11.60
N ALA A 281 -25.92 -9.55 10.28
CA ALA A 281 -26.05 -8.27 9.61
C ALA A 281 -27.27 -8.25 8.66
N ILE A 282 -28.34 -8.95 9.04
CA ILE A 282 -29.54 -9.13 8.22
C ILE A 282 -30.15 -7.82 7.70
N ASN A 283 -30.06 -6.76 8.50
CA ASN A 283 -30.59 -5.42 8.21
C ASN A 283 -29.86 -4.72 7.06
N PHE A 284 -28.73 -5.25 6.60
CA PHE A 284 -28.01 -4.75 5.43
C PHE A 284 -28.49 -5.39 4.12
N TYR A 285 -29.35 -6.40 4.17
CA TYR A 285 -29.87 -7.06 2.98
C TYR A 285 -31.30 -6.66 2.68
N TRP A 286 -31.62 -6.65 1.38
CA TRP A 286 -32.96 -6.41 0.90
C TRP A 286 -33.96 -7.42 1.49
N ASP A 287 -35.10 -6.91 1.96
CA ASP A 287 -36.19 -7.67 2.56
C ASP A 287 -35.74 -8.66 3.65
N PHE A 288 -34.65 -8.33 4.35
CA PHE A 288 -34.11 -9.17 5.42
C PHE A 288 -33.79 -10.61 4.97
N ASN A 289 -33.46 -10.82 3.70
CA ASN A 289 -33.21 -12.15 3.15
C ASN A 289 -31.98 -12.82 3.79
N LYS A 290 -32.21 -13.86 4.60
CA LYS A 290 -31.15 -14.65 5.24
C LYS A 290 -30.66 -15.85 4.42
N LYS A 291 -31.36 -16.23 3.34
CA LYS A 291 -31.05 -17.48 2.63
C LYS A 291 -29.84 -17.30 1.72
N THR A 292 -29.98 -16.39 0.76
CA THR A 292 -28.97 -16.14 -0.28
C THR A 292 -28.97 -14.65 -0.64
N PRO A 293 -28.61 -13.77 0.31
CA PRO A 293 -28.71 -12.32 0.09
C PRO A 293 -27.86 -11.83 -1.08
N VAL A 294 -26.67 -12.41 -1.27
CA VAL A 294 -25.78 -12.12 -2.41
C VAL A 294 -25.39 -13.44 -3.07
N PRO A 295 -26.16 -13.93 -4.06
CA PRO A 295 -25.92 -15.22 -4.68
C PRO A 295 -24.58 -15.29 -5.41
N MET A 296 -23.85 -16.39 -5.21
CA MET A 296 -22.52 -16.62 -5.74
C MET A 296 -22.35 -18.10 -6.09
N SER A 297 -21.57 -18.40 -7.12
CA SER A 297 -21.20 -19.77 -7.52
C SER A 297 -19.97 -20.26 -6.74
N ALA A 298 -19.77 -21.58 -6.65
CA ALA A 298 -18.54 -22.14 -6.11
C ALA A 298 -17.31 -21.76 -6.96
N LEU A 299 -17.50 -21.60 -8.28
CA LEU A 299 -16.44 -21.06 -9.15
C LEU A 299 -16.04 -19.64 -8.73
N ALA A 300 -17.01 -18.73 -8.55
CA ALA A 300 -16.73 -17.36 -8.12
C ALA A 300 -16.02 -17.34 -6.76
N LYS A 301 -16.45 -18.16 -5.80
CA LYS A 301 -15.77 -18.32 -4.50
C LYS A 301 -14.31 -18.74 -4.65
N LEU A 302 -14.04 -19.72 -5.52
CA LEU A 302 -12.68 -20.19 -5.77
C LEU A 302 -11.81 -19.10 -6.39
N ILE A 303 -12.35 -18.33 -7.34
CA ILE A 303 -11.66 -17.19 -7.95
C ILE A 303 -11.40 -16.08 -6.92
N LEU A 304 -12.35 -15.78 -6.04
CA LEU A 304 -12.16 -14.80 -4.96
C LEU A 304 -10.99 -15.15 -4.04
N PHE A 305 -10.63 -16.44 -3.91
CA PHE A 305 -9.46 -16.82 -3.13
C PHE A 305 -8.12 -16.36 -3.73
N MET A 306 -8.12 -15.92 -4.99
CA MET A 306 -6.92 -15.41 -5.65
C MET A 306 -6.57 -13.98 -5.23
N ALA A 307 -7.40 -13.30 -4.44
CA ALA A 307 -7.22 -11.88 -4.16
C ALA A 307 -5.84 -11.52 -3.55
N PRO A 308 -5.32 -12.19 -2.51
CA PRO A 308 -3.97 -11.95 -1.98
C PRO A 308 -2.90 -12.09 -3.04
N ILE A 309 -3.03 -13.04 -3.96
CA ILE A 309 -2.05 -13.25 -5.04
C ILE A 309 -2.05 -12.08 -6.01
N GLY A 310 -3.19 -11.45 -6.24
CA GLY A 310 -3.35 -10.28 -7.10
C GLY A 310 -2.88 -8.95 -6.51
N LEU A 311 -2.63 -8.88 -5.20
CA LEU A 311 -2.30 -7.65 -4.49
C LEU A 311 -0.78 -7.42 -4.36
N ALA A 312 -0.40 -6.16 -4.10
CA ALA A 312 0.95 -5.76 -3.73
C ALA A 312 1.03 -5.48 -2.21
N PHE A 313 1.79 -6.26 -1.45
CA PHE A 313 1.91 -6.08 -0.01
C PHE A 313 3.05 -5.14 0.36
N TYR A 314 2.80 -4.20 1.27
CA TYR A 314 3.82 -3.29 1.78
C TYR A 314 3.47 -2.82 3.19
N THR A 315 4.49 -2.41 3.94
CA THR A 315 4.31 -1.86 5.28
C THR A 315 4.02 -0.36 5.17
N ARG A 316 2.95 0.09 5.83
CA ARG A 316 2.57 1.49 5.94
C ARG A 316 2.43 1.88 7.40
N LYS A 317 2.89 3.08 7.74
CA LYS A 317 2.66 3.66 9.07
C LYS A 317 1.33 4.42 9.08
N LEU A 318 0.51 4.16 10.09
CA LEU A 318 -0.67 4.96 10.44
C LEU A 318 -0.33 5.86 11.62
N GLY A 319 -0.67 7.14 11.52
CA GLY A 319 -0.26 8.13 12.51
C GLY A 319 1.13 8.70 12.24
N PHE A 320 1.63 9.52 13.17
CA PHE A 320 2.86 10.30 13.00
C PHE A 320 3.78 10.17 14.22
N GLY A 321 5.09 10.31 13.99
CA GLY A 321 6.08 10.30 15.07
C GLY A 321 6.05 9.00 15.87
N GLN A 322 6.30 9.06 17.18
CA GLN A 322 6.33 7.86 18.04
C GLN A 322 4.97 7.22 18.29
N SER A 323 3.87 7.96 18.06
CA SER A 323 2.50 7.46 18.25
C SER A 323 1.98 6.63 17.06
N GLY A 324 2.72 6.55 15.95
CA GLY A 324 2.26 5.85 14.77
C GLY A 324 2.59 4.36 14.79
N GLU A 325 1.67 3.57 14.24
CA GLU A 325 1.75 2.11 14.17
C GLU A 325 2.02 1.64 12.74
N TYR A 326 2.86 0.63 12.58
CA TYR A 326 3.11 0.01 11.28
C TYR A 326 2.16 -1.16 11.05
N HIS A 327 1.46 -1.11 9.93
CA HIS A 327 0.51 -2.13 9.50
C HIS A 327 0.88 -2.64 8.11
N GLN A 328 0.56 -3.90 7.83
CA GLN A 328 0.77 -4.49 6.52
C GLN A 328 -0.45 -4.24 5.64
N PHE A 329 -0.28 -3.34 4.67
CA PHE A 329 -1.31 -3.02 3.70
C PHE A 329 -1.13 -3.86 2.43
N ALA A 330 -2.23 -4.02 1.71
CA ALA A 330 -2.27 -4.60 0.38
C ALA A 330 -2.82 -3.54 -0.60
N GLY A 331 -2.08 -3.31 -1.68
CA GLY A 331 -2.40 -2.31 -2.70
C GLY A 331 -2.84 -2.94 -4.01
N PHE A 332 -3.75 -2.25 -4.70
CA PHE A 332 -4.16 -2.53 -6.07
C PHE A 332 -4.32 -1.23 -6.87
N VAL A 333 -4.13 -1.31 -8.18
CA VAL A 333 -4.39 -0.22 -9.12
C VAL A 333 -5.35 -0.70 -10.21
N LEU A 334 -6.51 -0.07 -10.31
CA LEU A 334 -7.46 -0.27 -11.40
C LEU A 334 -7.38 0.91 -12.38
N GLN A 335 -7.52 0.60 -13.66
CA GLN A 335 -7.54 1.56 -14.77
C GLN A 335 -8.70 1.20 -15.68
N ASP A 336 -9.30 2.20 -16.30
CA ASP A 336 -10.32 2.02 -17.34
C ASP A 336 -9.64 1.71 -18.69
N THR A 337 -9.18 0.47 -18.84
CA THR A 337 -8.40 -0.02 -19.99
C THR A 337 -8.53 -1.53 -20.13
N TYR A 338 -7.85 -2.11 -21.13
CA TYR A 338 -7.79 -3.55 -21.31
C TYR A 338 -7.21 -4.26 -20.09
N PHE A 339 -7.78 -5.41 -19.73
CA PHE A 339 -7.35 -6.20 -18.57
C PHE A 339 -5.84 -6.48 -18.56
N GLU A 340 -5.25 -6.73 -19.73
CA GLU A 340 -3.81 -6.99 -19.86
C GLU A 340 -2.94 -5.81 -19.38
N GLU A 341 -3.39 -4.56 -19.56
CA GLU A 341 -2.68 -3.38 -19.05
C GLU A 341 -2.90 -3.19 -17.54
N VAL A 342 -4.06 -3.58 -17.00
CA VAL A 342 -4.30 -3.65 -15.54
C VAL A 342 -3.37 -4.68 -14.90
N TYR A 343 -3.22 -5.85 -15.52
CA TYR A 343 -2.29 -6.89 -15.08
C TYR A 343 -0.84 -6.40 -15.04
N LYS A 344 -0.37 -5.77 -16.13
CA LYS A 344 0.98 -5.20 -16.22
C LYS A 344 1.21 -4.11 -15.16
N SER A 345 0.26 -3.20 -14.98
CA SER A 345 0.34 -2.11 -14.02
C SER A 345 0.43 -2.63 -12.58
N ASN A 346 -0.30 -3.69 -12.24
CA ASN A 346 -0.23 -4.29 -10.91
C ASN A 346 1.04 -5.12 -10.68
N ASN A 347 1.63 -5.71 -11.73
CA ASN A 347 2.95 -6.34 -11.61
C ASN A 347 4.07 -5.31 -11.43
N TYR A 348 3.99 -4.18 -12.14
CA TYR A 348 4.84 -3.03 -11.88
C TYR A 348 4.69 -2.58 -10.43
N TYR A 349 3.45 -2.34 -9.97
CA TYR A 349 3.19 -1.89 -8.61
C TYR A 349 3.75 -2.86 -7.55
N LYS A 350 3.52 -4.17 -7.72
CA LYS A 350 4.04 -5.20 -6.83
C LYS A 350 5.57 -5.16 -6.77
N ARG A 351 6.26 -5.14 -7.92
CA ARG A 351 7.72 -5.11 -7.99
C ARG A 351 8.30 -3.88 -7.28
N GLU A 352 7.80 -2.69 -7.60
CA GLU A 352 8.27 -1.45 -6.97
C GLU A 352 8.11 -1.49 -5.45
N ARG A 353 6.99 -2.04 -4.94
CA ARG A 353 6.79 -2.18 -3.49
C ARG A 353 7.74 -3.19 -2.85
N GLU A 354 8.02 -4.29 -3.53
CA GLU A 354 8.95 -5.33 -3.06
C GLU A 354 10.40 -4.85 -3.02
N GLU A 355 10.78 -3.99 -3.97
CA GLU A 355 12.10 -3.35 -4.02
C GLU A 355 12.24 -2.19 -3.01
N GLY A 356 11.18 -1.86 -2.26
CA GLY A 356 11.17 -0.80 -1.26
C GLY A 356 10.89 0.60 -1.83
N GLY A 357 10.39 0.66 -3.07
CA GLY A 357 9.94 1.88 -3.73
C GLY A 357 8.84 2.61 -2.95
N SER A 358 8.93 3.93 -2.93
CA SER A 358 7.97 4.78 -2.23
C SER A 358 6.65 4.90 -3.00
N PHE A 359 5.60 5.43 -2.36
CA PHE A 359 4.32 5.58 -3.05
C PHE A 359 4.41 6.56 -4.25
N ILE A 360 5.28 7.56 -4.17
CA ILE A 360 5.50 8.47 -5.29
C ILE A 360 6.20 7.78 -6.47
N ASP A 361 7.14 6.88 -6.21
CA ASP A 361 7.88 6.17 -7.27
C ASP A 361 6.90 5.31 -8.10
N VAL A 362 6.00 4.61 -7.42
CA VAL A 362 4.90 3.87 -8.05
C VAL A 362 4.04 4.77 -8.94
N ILE A 363 3.57 5.90 -8.40
CA ILE A 363 2.71 6.83 -9.15
C ILE A 363 3.43 7.36 -10.40
N LEU A 364 4.68 7.78 -10.24
CA LEU A 364 5.47 8.32 -11.34
C LEU A 364 5.75 7.28 -12.42
N GLY A 365 6.07 6.04 -12.05
CA GLY A 365 6.30 4.98 -13.02
C GLY A 365 5.04 4.59 -13.79
N LEU A 366 3.90 4.46 -13.11
CA LEU A 366 2.61 4.20 -13.75
C LEU A 366 2.24 5.28 -14.78
N LEU A 367 2.58 6.55 -14.51
CA LEU A 367 2.34 7.67 -15.41
C LEU A 367 3.38 7.80 -16.54
N GLN A 368 4.57 7.22 -16.39
CA GLN A 368 5.60 7.18 -17.43
C GLN A 368 5.33 6.10 -18.47
N ASP A 369 4.83 4.92 -18.05
CA ASP A 369 4.51 3.82 -18.95
C ASP A 369 3.36 4.18 -19.91
N THR A 370 2.38 4.98 -19.46
CA THR A 370 1.29 5.47 -20.33
C THR A 370 1.77 6.45 -21.40
N ARG A 371 2.80 7.25 -21.12
CA ARG A 371 3.40 8.20 -22.08
C ARG A 371 3.94 7.51 -23.34
N LYS A 372 4.35 6.24 -23.22
CA LYS A 372 4.90 5.46 -24.35
C LYS A 372 3.83 4.79 -25.21
N ARG A 373 2.57 4.71 -24.77
CA ARG A 373 1.60 3.76 -25.36
C ARG A 373 0.30 4.32 -25.94
N ALA A 374 -0.16 5.54 -25.63
CA ALA A 374 -1.18 6.23 -26.45
C ALA A 374 -1.49 7.66 -25.94
N GLU A 375 -1.75 8.59 -26.87
CA GLU A 375 -2.31 9.94 -26.63
C GLU A 375 -3.82 9.95 -26.29
N LYS A 376 -4.45 8.81 -25.97
CA LYS A 376 -5.93 8.67 -26.01
C LYS A 376 -6.65 8.09 -24.79
N LEU A 377 -5.96 7.59 -23.77
CA LEU A 377 -6.64 7.11 -22.55
C LEU A 377 -6.70 8.23 -21.51
N SER A 378 -7.91 8.55 -21.07
CA SER A 378 -8.13 9.38 -19.88
C SER A 378 -7.42 8.70 -18.71
N ASP A 379 -6.35 9.31 -18.20
CA ASP A 379 -5.54 8.81 -17.08
C ASP A 379 -6.33 8.83 -15.77
N SER A 380 -7.31 7.95 -15.67
CA SER A 380 -8.10 7.69 -14.49
C SER A 380 -7.57 6.42 -13.84
N TYR A 381 -6.89 6.59 -12.72
CA TYR A 381 -6.44 5.48 -11.90
C TYR A 381 -7.26 5.44 -10.62
N LEU A 382 -7.66 4.24 -10.21
CA LEU A 382 -8.20 3.96 -8.89
C LEU A 382 -7.17 3.14 -8.11
N PHE A 383 -6.60 3.74 -7.07
CA PHE A 383 -5.76 3.01 -6.12
C PHE A 383 -6.65 2.53 -4.98
N VAL A 384 -6.52 1.26 -4.65
CA VAL A 384 -7.17 0.64 -3.49
C VAL A 384 -6.07 0.20 -2.53
N GLU A 385 -6.12 0.67 -1.28
CA GLU A 385 -5.25 0.19 -0.20
C GLU A 385 -6.10 -0.45 0.89
N ILE A 386 -5.77 -1.69 1.25
CA ILE A 386 -6.54 -2.52 2.17
C ILE A 386 -5.66 -2.91 3.34
N TYR A 387 -6.14 -2.69 4.55
CA TYR A 387 -5.65 -3.34 5.75
C TYR A 387 -6.84 -4.00 6.43
N SER A 388 -6.67 -5.25 6.87
CA SER A 388 -7.74 -5.96 7.55
C SER A 388 -7.17 -6.91 8.59
N ASP A 389 -7.81 -6.96 9.74
CA ASP A 389 -7.56 -7.92 10.79
C ASP A 389 -8.91 -8.50 11.22
N TYR A 390 -9.12 -9.76 10.84
CA TYR A 390 -10.36 -10.49 11.09
C TYR A 390 -10.60 -10.71 12.59
N GLU A 391 -9.55 -10.94 13.40
CA GLU A 391 -9.71 -11.22 14.83
C GLU A 391 -10.16 -9.97 15.59
N SER A 392 -9.59 -8.81 15.25
CA SER A 392 -10.01 -7.52 15.83
C SER A 392 -11.20 -6.87 15.11
N LYS A 393 -11.72 -7.51 14.04
CA LYS A 393 -12.79 -6.98 13.17
C LYS A 393 -12.49 -5.57 12.66
N LYS A 394 -11.23 -5.31 12.35
CA LYS A 394 -10.75 -3.99 11.93
C LYS A 394 -10.36 -4.04 10.47
N THR A 395 -11.14 -3.37 9.62
CA THR A 395 -10.82 -3.19 8.21
C THR A 395 -10.68 -1.70 7.90
N LEU A 396 -9.58 -1.34 7.25
CA LEU A 396 -9.34 -0.03 6.67
C LEU A 396 -9.26 -0.21 5.15
N LEU A 397 -10.14 0.50 4.45
CA LEU A 397 -10.26 0.44 3.01
C LEU A 397 -10.16 1.86 2.47
N ASP A 398 -9.02 2.20 1.90
CA ASP A 398 -8.74 3.51 1.33
C ASP A 398 -8.88 3.45 -0.19
N TYR A 399 -9.79 4.26 -0.73
CA TYR A 399 -9.93 4.52 -2.17
C TYR A 399 -9.31 5.86 -2.53
N TYR A 400 -8.48 5.86 -3.58
CA TYR A 400 -7.88 7.07 -4.11
C TYR A 400 -8.12 7.15 -5.61
N HIS A 401 -8.76 8.23 -6.06
CA HIS A 401 -9.00 8.46 -7.47
C HIS A 401 -8.02 9.51 -8.00
N MET A 402 -7.15 9.08 -8.91
CA MET A 402 -6.31 9.99 -9.67
C MET A 402 -7.10 10.55 -10.84
N SER A 403 -7.61 11.78 -10.67
CA SER A 403 -8.24 12.53 -11.74
C SER A 403 -7.22 13.02 -12.78
N GLN A 404 -7.70 13.44 -13.96
CA GLN A 404 -6.85 13.96 -15.04
C GLN A 404 -5.97 15.15 -14.61
N TYR A 405 -6.51 16.09 -13.83
CA TYR A 405 -5.71 17.22 -13.33
C TYR A 405 -4.64 16.77 -12.34
N THR A 406 -4.92 15.74 -11.54
CA THR A 406 -3.97 15.16 -10.59
C THR A 406 -2.85 14.42 -11.31
N ALA A 407 -3.19 13.64 -12.35
CA ALA A 407 -2.22 13.01 -13.23
C ALA A 407 -1.33 14.05 -13.94
N LYS A 408 -1.92 15.14 -14.44
CA LYS A 408 -1.18 16.29 -15.03
C LYS A 408 -0.21 16.92 -14.03
N TYR A 409 -0.64 17.11 -12.78
CA TYR A 409 0.22 17.62 -11.71
C TYR A 409 1.39 16.67 -11.45
N PHE A 410 1.14 15.37 -11.25
CA PHE A 410 2.22 14.41 -10.97
C PHE A 410 3.20 14.27 -12.13
N ARG A 411 2.74 14.30 -13.38
CA ARG A 411 3.64 14.27 -14.55
C ARG A 411 4.59 15.45 -14.62
N LYS A 412 4.09 16.65 -14.31
CA LYS A 412 4.87 17.88 -14.44
C LYS A 412 5.73 18.17 -13.21
N TYR A 413 5.23 17.85 -12.02
CA TYR A 413 5.82 18.30 -10.76
C TYR A 413 6.11 17.17 -9.77
N GLY A 414 5.60 15.96 -9.97
CA GLY A 414 5.64 14.88 -8.98
C GLY A 414 7.06 14.44 -8.57
N GLN A 415 8.06 14.58 -9.45
CA GLN A 415 9.47 14.32 -9.09
C GLN A 415 9.96 15.20 -7.93
N SER A 416 9.47 16.44 -7.84
CA SER A 416 9.85 17.35 -6.75
C SER A 416 9.41 16.85 -5.37
N LEU A 417 8.37 16.01 -5.30
CA LEU A 417 7.92 15.41 -4.05
C LEU A 417 8.94 14.46 -3.44
N GLN A 418 9.91 13.95 -4.22
CA GLN A 418 11.02 13.16 -3.69
C GLN A 418 11.94 13.99 -2.78
N LYS A 419 11.95 15.32 -2.91
CA LYS A 419 12.68 16.25 -2.02
C LYS A 419 12.04 16.36 -0.61
N LEU A 420 10.86 15.79 -0.39
CA LEU A 420 10.24 15.67 0.93
C LEU A 420 10.81 14.45 1.66
N TYR A 421 11.90 14.66 2.41
CA TYR A 421 12.59 13.60 3.14
C TYR A 421 11.81 13.02 4.32
N LEU A 422 10.84 13.76 4.87
CA LEU A 422 9.91 13.21 5.86
C LEU A 422 8.87 12.32 5.16
N THR A 423 9.19 11.03 5.03
CA THR A 423 8.38 10.03 4.32
C THR A 423 6.91 10.06 4.75
N GLU A 424 6.63 10.14 6.05
CA GLU A 424 5.25 10.21 6.58
C GLU A 424 4.47 11.42 6.05
N CYS A 425 5.13 12.58 5.97
CA CYS A 425 4.51 13.80 5.45
C CYS A 425 4.38 13.73 3.92
N ARG A 426 5.38 13.22 3.20
CA ARG A 426 5.31 13.02 1.75
C ARG A 426 4.13 12.13 1.37
N ASP A 427 3.99 11.00 2.05
CA ASP A 427 2.93 10.03 1.84
C ASP A 427 1.54 10.60 2.17
N ALA A 428 1.42 11.37 3.26
CA ALA A 428 0.18 12.06 3.62
C ALA A 428 -0.19 13.15 2.61
N PHE A 429 0.80 13.85 2.05
CA PHE A 429 0.60 14.88 1.03
C PHE A 429 0.01 14.27 -0.25
N ILE A 430 0.63 13.20 -0.74
CA ILE A 430 0.19 12.46 -1.95
C ILE A 430 -1.24 11.93 -1.76
N ARG A 431 -1.51 11.28 -0.63
CA ARG A 431 -2.84 10.74 -0.33
C ARG A 431 -3.91 11.83 -0.22
N SER A 432 -3.57 13.01 0.30
CA SER A 432 -4.51 14.15 0.35
C SER A 432 -4.87 14.61 -1.06
N ILE A 433 -3.86 14.77 -1.93
CA ILE A 433 -4.04 15.15 -3.33
C ILE A 433 -4.92 14.14 -4.08
N LEU A 434 -4.66 12.84 -3.92
CA LEU A 434 -5.47 11.80 -4.57
C LEU A 434 -6.90 11.68 -4.01
N ARG A 435 -7.17 12.25 -2.83
CA ARG A 435 -8.53 12.39 -2.27
C ARG A 435 -9.21 13.69 -2.70
N GLY A 436 -8.52 14.55 -3.47
CA GLY A 436 -9.00 15.89 -3.79
C GLY A 436 -9.02 16.85 -2.59
N VAL A 437 -8.29 16.53 -1.52
CA VAL A 437 -8.24 17.33 -0.28
C VAL A 437 -6.98 18.19 -0.27
N ASP A 438 -7.14 19.47 0.08
CA ASP A 438 -6.01 20.39 0.25
C ASP A 438 -5.00 19.87 1.29
N PRO A 439 -3.72 19.63 0.93
CA PRO A 439 -2.70 19.11 1.83
C PRO A 439 -2.16 20.14 2.85
N LYS A 440 -2.86 21.26 3.10
CA LYS A 440 -2.42 22.31 4.06
C LYS A 440 -2.05 21.79 5.45
N GLN A 441 -2.77 20.79 5.95
CA GLN A 441 -2.46 20.19 7.26
C GLN A 441 -1.11 19.46 7.25
N THR A 442 -0.75 18.89 6.10
CA THR A 442 0.56 18.26 5.90
C THR A 442 1.66 19.31 5.78
N VAL A 443 1.42 20.42 5.07
CA VAL A 443 2.34 21.58 5.03
C VAL A 443 2.66 22.08 6.43
N PHE A 444 1.64 22.35 7.24
CA PHE A 444 1.80 22.84 8.61
C PHE A 444 2.52 21.87 9.54
N ARG A 445 2.40 20.58 9.28
CA ARG A 445 3.12 19.54 10.02
C ARG A 445 4.58 19.50 9.61
N TYR A 446 4.86 19.53 8.31
CA TYR A 446 6.21 19.58 7.79
C TYR A 446 6.97 20.81 8.31
N LEU A 447 6.34 21.98 8.28
CA LEU A 447 6.91 23.20 8.86
C LEU A 447 7.20 23.06 10.36
N ARG A 448 6.31 22.39 11.12
CA ARG A 448 6.53 22.14 12.55
C ARG A 448 7.77 21.28 12.79
N GLU A 449 7.94 20.20 12.03
CA GLU A 449 9.13 19.34 12.13
C GLU A 449 10.40 20.10 11.71
N ALA A 450 10.31 20.96 10.69
CA ALA A 450 11.43 21.78 10.26
C ALA A 450 11.87 22.83 11.31
N VAL A 451 10.96 23.28 12.20
CA VAL A 451 11.31 24.15 13.33
C VAL A 451 12.23 23.44 14.32
N THR A 452 12.01 22.14 14.57
CA THR A 452 12.79 21.33 15.51
C THR A 452 13.97 20.63 14.86
N SER A 453 13.96 20.46 13.54
CA SER A 453 14.95 19.71 12.78
C SER A 453 15.34 20.49 11.51
N PRO A 454 16.38 21.34 11.59
CA PRO A 454 16.80 22.23 10.50
C PRO A 454 17.09 21.52 9.17
N GLY A 455 17.50 20.25 9.20
CA GLY A 455 17.71 19.42 8.01
C GLY A 455 16.47 19.21 7.13
N HIS A 456 15.29 19.64 7.58
CA HIS A 456 14.03 19.57 6.85
C HIS A 456 13.53 20.92 6.32
N ALA A 457 14.27 22.01 6.51
CA ALA A 457 13.82 23.36 6.11
C ALA A 457 13.56 23.50 4.61
N TYR A 458 14.46 23.01 3.75
CA TYR A 458 14.26 23.04 2.29
C TYR A 458 13.06 22.18 1.87
N GLY A 459 12.89 20.99 2.48
CA GLY A 459 11.72 20.16 2.26
C GLY A 459 10.41 20.87 2.64
N ALA A 460 10.44 21.73 3.67
CA ALA A 460 9.29 22.53 4.07
C ALA A 460 8.90 23.56 3.00
N PHE A 461 9.89 24.25 2.41
CA PHE A 461 9.67 25.14 1.26
C PHE A 461 9.08 24.39 0.08
N VAL A 462 9.67 23.25 -0.31
CA VAL A 462 9.16 22.41 -1.40
C VAL A 462 7.70 22.00 -1.11
N THR A 463 7.38 21.59 0.11
CA THR A 463 6.00 21.19 0.48
C THR A 463 4.99 22.33 0.28
N VAL A 464 5.35 23.57 0.66
CA VAL A 464 4.49 24.76 0.44
C VAL A 464 4.32 25.02 -1.05
N ARG A 465 5.42 25.03 -1.81
CA ARG A 465 5.42 25.26 -3.26
C ARG A 465 4.56 24.22 -3.99
N GLU A 466 4.73 22.95 -3.64
CA GLU A 466 3.98 21.85 -4.25
C GLU A 466 2.49 21.90 -3.93
N ARG A 467 2.10 22.32 -2.72
CA ARG A 467 0.68 22.57 -2.41
C ARG A 467 0.11 23.63 -3.34
N TYR A 468 0.83 24.75 -3.50
CA TYR A 468 0.38 25.84 -4.35
C TYR A 468 0.29 25.44 -5.83
N ARG A 469 1.31 24.74 -6.35
CA ARG A 469 1.29 24.15 -7.70
C ARG A 469 0.06 23.26 -7.92
N TRP A 470 -0.23 22.37 -6.97
CA TRP A 470 -1.41 21.52 -7.04
C TRP A 470 -2.71 22.32 -7.05
N GLN A 471 -2.85 23.34 -6.19
CA GLN A 471 -4.03 24.21 -6.17
C GLN A 471 -4.24 24.95 -7.49
N LEU A 472 -3.17 25.44 -8.12
CA LEU A 472 -3.25 26.10 -9.42
C LEU A 472 -3.70 25.13 -10.52
N VAL A 473 -3.13 23.93 -10.57
CA VAL A 473 -3.55 22.89 -11.53
C VAL A 473 -5.00 22.48 -11.28
N HIS A 474 -5.41 22.33 -10.02
CA HIS A 474 -6.78 22.02 -9.62
C HIS A 474 -7.78 23.11 -10.07
N LYS A 475 -7.37 24.39 -10.03
CA LYS A 475 -8.16 25.53 -10.53
C LYS A 475 -8.13 25.69 -12.06
N GLY A 476 -7.43 24.81 -12.78
CA GLY A 476 -7.34 24.86 -14.24
C GLY A 476 -6.33 25.87 -14.79
N VAL A 477 -5.42 26.41 -13.96
CA VAL A 477 -4.42 27.39 -14.40
C VAL A 477 -3.36 26.69 -15.28
N SER A 478 -3.18 27.20 -16.51
CA SER A 478 -2.22 26.66 -17.49
C SER A 478 -0.78 27.08 -17.19
N ASP A 479 -0.57 28.34 -16.80
CA ASP A 479 0.74 28.91 -16.47
C ASP A 479 1.01 28.96 -14.96
N VAL A 480 1.43 27.82 -14.43
CA VAL A 480 1.82 27.67 -13.03
C VAL A 480 3.20 28.29 -12.75
N LYS A 481 4.08 28.39 -13.76
CA LYS A 481 5.48 28.84 -13.57
C LYS A 481 5.57 30.32 -13.26
N ASP A 482 4.69 31.14 -13.81
CA ASP A 482 4.71 32.56 -13.50
C ASP A 482 4.17 32.88 -12.11
N GLN A 483 3.22 32.07 -11.61
CA GLN A 483 2.65 32.29 -10.29
C GLN A 483 3.52 31.70 -9.16
N GLU A 484 4.32 30.67 -9.42
CA GLU A 484 5.16 30.07 -8.37
C GLU A 484 6.33 30.98 -7.92
N LYS A 485 6.75 31.92 -8.78
CA LYS A 485 7.81 32.91 -8.47
C LYS A 485 7.49 33.69 -7.18
N TYR A 486 6.20 34.00 -6.96
CA TYR A 486 5.77 34.71 -5.75
C TYR A 486 6.04 33.92 -4.46
N VAL A 487 5.92 32.58 -4.52
CA VAL A 487 6.25 31.70 -3.38
C VAL A 487 7.75 31.76 -3.08
N TYR A 488 8.59 31.78 -4.10
CA TYR A 488 10.04 31.90 -3.95
C TYR A 488 10.46 33.27 -3.39
N VAL A 489 9.85 34.37 -3.84
CA VAL A 489 10.11 35.72 -3.30
C VAL A 489 9.86 35.77 -1.79
N LEU A 490 8.72 35.24 -1.33
CA LEU A 490 8.40 35.20 0.10
C LEU A 490 9.36 34.33 0.91
N TYR A 491 9.79 33.20 0.33
CA TYR A 491 10.84 32.36 0.91
C TYR A 491 12.16 33.12 1.06
N GLN A 492 12.58 33.86 0.01
CA GLN A 492 13.80 34.66 0.07
C GLN A 492 13.73 35.80 1.09
N GLN A 493 12.57 36.45 1.26
CA GLN A 493 12.41 37.44 2.32
C GLN A 493 12.57 36.83 3.72
N GLY A 494 12.03 35.62 3.94
CA GLY A 494 12.25 34.89 5.19
C GLY A 494 13.72 34.58 5.43
N LYS A 495 14.44 34.09 4.40
CA LYS A 495 15.86 33.76 4.47
C LYS A 495 16.72 35.00 4.74
N ALA A 496 16.44 36.09 4.03
CA ALA A 496 17.12 37.37 4.23
C ALA A 496 16.96 37.90 5.66
N LEU A 497 15.79 37.74 6.28
CA LEU A 497 15.59 38.13 7.69
C LEU A 497 16.25 37.17 8.66
N ARG A 498 16.24 35.86 8.40
CA ARG A 498 16.99 34.89 9.19
C ARG A 498 18.45 35.32 9.30
N ASP A 499 19.09 35.59 8.16
CA ASP A 499 20.52 35.90 8.11
C ASP A 499 20.80 37.21 8.86
N ALA A 500 19.95 38.23 8.71
CA ALA A 500 20.05 39.47 9.50
C ALA A 500 19.87 39.25 11.01
N ILE A 501 18.96 38.36 11.43
CA ILE A 501 18.73 38.05 12.85
C ILE A 501 19.90 37.28 13.45
N ILE A 502 20.50 36.36 12.70
CA ILE A 502 21.65 35.57 13.15
C ILE A 502 22.87 36.48 13.26
N GLN A 503 23.19 37.23 12.20
CA GLN A 503 24.32 38.15 12.18
C GLN A 503 24.22 39.18 13.31
N GLY A 504 23.07 39.85 13.45
CA GLY A 504 22.89 40.83 14.53
C GLY A 504 22.93 40.22 15.94
N ARG A 505 22.79 38.90 16.09
CA ARG A 505 22.98 38.19 17.37
C ARG A 505 24.44 37.81 17.61
N GLU A 506 25.15 37.38 16.56
CA GLU A 506 26.57 37.08 16.61
C GLU A 506 27.36 38.37 16.92
N ASP A 507 27.09 39.47 16.21
CA ASP A 507 27.71 40.78 16.45
C ASP A 507 27.48 41.27 17.89
N ALA A 508 26.26 41.10 18.40
CA ALA A 508 25.89 41.50 19.76
C ALA A 508 26.49 40.58 20.85
N GLN A 509 26.87 39.35 20.52
CA GLN A 509 27.59 38.44 21.42
C GLN A 509 29.10 38.74 21.41
N SER A 510 29.67 39.01 20.24
CA SER A 510 31.06 39.46 20.10
C SER A 510 31.31 40.80 20.79
N ALA A 511 30.35 41.72 20.77
CA ALA A 511 30.45 43.02 21.45
C ALA A 511 30.37 42.95 22.99
N THR A 512 29.87 41.85 23.57
CA THR A 512 29.73 41.66 25.03
C THR A 512 30.73 40.67 25.62
N ALA A 513 31.59 40.06 24.79
CA ALA A 513 32.62 39.11 25.19
C ALA A 513 33.68 39.82 26.07
N GLY A 514 33.46 39.84 27.38
CA GLY A 514 34.35 40.49 28.36
C GLY A 514 33.68 41.06 29.62
N TYR A 515 32.35 41.02 29.76
CA TYR A 515 31.65 41.51 30.95
C TYR A 515 31.20 40.37 31.89
N GLU A 516 31.48 40.49 33.20
CA GLU A 516 31.35 39.44 34.23
C GLU A 516 29.91 38.97 34.54
N GLN A 517 28.88 39.57 33.94
CA GLN A 517 27.49 39.13 34.08
C GLN A 517 26.83 39.03 32.71
N GLU A 518 26.96 37.88 32.06
CA GLU A 518 26.20 37.57 30.85
C GLU A 518 24.79 37.08 31.22
N PRO A 519 23.70 37.82 30.90
CA PRO A 519 22.38 37.23 30.91
C PRO A 519 22.31 36.22 29.77
N TYR A 520 21.88 34.98 30.05
CA TYR A 520 21.74 33.93 29.03
C TYR A 520 20.93 34.45 27.82
N ARG A 521 21.58 34.54 26.65
CA ARG A 521 20.96 34.91 25.37
C ARG A 521 20.91 33.68 24.47
N ALA A 522 19.70 33.28 24.08
CA ALA A 522 19.53 32.22 23.08
C ALA A 522 20.23 32.59 21.76
N SER A 523 20.86 31.60 21.11
CA SER A 523 21.51 31.78 19.80
C SER A 523 20.55 32.35 18.76
N GLY A 524 21.09 33.00 17.73
CA GLY A 524 20.30 33.53 16.60
C GLY A 524 19.37 32.47 16.01
N GLU A 525 19.85 31.24 15.86
CA GLU A 525 19.07 30.11 15.38
C GLU A 525 17.88 29.75 16.28
N LYS A 526 18.09 29.68 17.61
CA LYS A 526 16.99 29.41 18.56
C LYS A 526 15.94 30.53 18.54
N LYS A 527 16.38 31.79 18.39
CA LYS A 527 15.47 32.93 18.25
C LYS A 527 14.64 32.81 16.98
N VAL A 528 15.27 32.49 15.86
CA VAL A 528 14.60 32.28 14.56
C VAL A 528 13.59 31.13 14.67
N ALA A 529 13.96 30.00 15.26
CA ALA A 529 13.05 28.87 15.48
C ALA A 529 11.83 29.26 16.34
N GLY A 530 12.03 30.03 17.41
CA GLY A 530 10.94 30.55 18.25
C GLY A 530 10.02 31.53 17.51
N ILE A 531 10.57 32.37 16.62
CA ILE A 531 9.78 33.24 15.74
C ILE A 531 8.97 32.42 14.74
N ALA A 532 9.60 31.48 14.05
CA ALA A 532 8.97 30.58 13.09
C ALA A 532 7.81 29.79 13.74
N TYR A 533 8.00 29.30 14.97
CA TYR A 533 6.95 28.60 15.73
C TYR A 533 5.74 29.51 16.02
N ARG A 534 5.96 30.76 16.44
CA ARG A 534 4.86 31.72 16.70
C ARG A 534 4.11 32.06 15.41
N LEU A 535 4.83 32.32 14.32
CA LEU A 535 4.23 32.58 13.01
C LEU A 535 3.43 31.37 12.51
N LEU A 536 3.94 30.16 12.72
CA LEU A 536 3.23 28.92 12.36
C LEU A 536 1.92 28.76 13.16
N ASN A 537 1.91 29.11 14.44
CA ASN A 537 0.68 29.07 15.25
C ASN A 537 -0.33 30.14 14.81
N ALA A 538 0.12 31.34 14.44
CA ALA A 538 -0.73 32.36 13.85
C ALA A 538 -1.33 31.89 12.51
N ALA A 539 -0.53 31.25 11.66
CA ALA A 539 -0.99 30.69 10.38
C ALA A 539 -2.04 29.57 10.59
N LYS A 540 -1.78 28.64 11.50
CA LYS A 540 -2.69 27.54 11.85
C LYS A 540 -4.03 28.01 12.40
N SER A 541 -4.01 29.07 13.21
CA SER A 541 -5.22 29.66 13.81
C SER A 541 -5.95 30.63 12.88
N GLY A 542 -5.42 30.90 11.68
CA GLY A 542 -6.01 31.88 10.76
C GLY A 542 -5.83 33.33 11.20
N ASN A 543 -4.96 33.62 12.18
CA ASN A 543 -4.76 34.97 12.71
C ASN A 543 -3.83 35.80 11.82
N ARG A 544 -4.40 36.36 10.74
CA ARG A 544 -3.70 37.17 9.73
C ARG A 544 -3.06 38.43 10.33
N TYR A 545 -3.74 39.08 11.27
CA TYR A 545 -3.25 40.31 11.92
C TYR A 545 -2.01 40.06 12.76
N ALA A 546 -2.04 39.04 13.64
CA ALA A 546 -0.88 38.69 14.45
C ALA A 546 0.32 38.24 13.61
N PHE A 547 0.04 37.57 12.49
CA PHE A 547 1.07 37.20 11.51
C PHE A 547 1.71 38.45 10.89
N LEU A 548 0.92 39.36 10.28
CA LEU A 548 1.44 40.59 9.65
C LEU A 548 2.17 41.49 10.63
N ASP A 549 1.61 41.67 11.83
CA ASP A 549 2.23 42.46 12.89
C ASP A 549 3.63 41.93 13.23
N THR A 550 3.76 40.61 13.37
CA THR A 550 5.07 39.98 13.60
C THR A 550 6.00 40.17 12.40
N VAL A 551 5.50 39.96 11.17
CA VAL A 551 6.28 40.13 9.93
C VAL A 551 6.82 41.56 9.81
N PHE A 552 5.98 42.58 9.98
CA PHE A 552 6.38 43.99 9.88
C PHE A 552 7.39 44.37 10.96
N ARG A 553 7.17 43.95 12.21
CA ARG A 553 8.14 44.19 13.29
C ARG A 553 9.51 43.59 12.99
N LEU A 554 9.58 42.41 12.38
CA LEU A 554 10.84 41.78 11.99
C LEU A 554 11.55 42.57 10.89
N HIS A 555 10.82 43.00 9.87
CA HIS A 555 11.38 43.81 8.78
C HIS A 555 11.91 45.16 9.27
N VAL A 556 11.14 45.87 10.11
CA VAL A 556 11.55 47.13 10.73
C VAL A 556 12.80 46.93 11.60
N ALA A 557 12.82 45.90 12.44
CA ALA A 557 13.96 45.62 13.31
C ALA A 557 15.24 45.23 12.54
N SER A 558 15.10 44.64 11.36
CA SER A 558 16.21 44.24 10.48
C SER A 558 16.51 45.26 9.37
N GLN A 559 15.82 46.41 9.34
CA GLN A 559 15.95 47.45 8.31
C GLN A 559 15.83 46.89 6.88
N LYS A 560 14.86 45.99 6.66
CA LYS A 560 14.57 45.40 5.34
C LYS A 560 13.20 45.80 4.82
N ASP A 561 13.09 45.94 3.51
CA ASP A 561 11.82 46.22 2.85
C ASP A 561 10.85 45.04 2.89
N VAL A 562 9.56 45.34 3.00
CA VAL A 562 8.50 44.33 3.03
C VAL A 562 7.92 44.15 1.63
N SER A 563 7.81 42.91 1.14
CA SER A 563 7.18 42.67 -0.17
C SER A 563 5.69 43.00 -0.12
N PRO A 564 5.13 43.66 -1.17
CA PRO A 564 3.68 43.84 -1.32
C PRO A 564 2.90 42.52 -1.33
N LEU A 565 3.54 41.39 -1.64
CA LEU A 565 2.93 40.06 -1.62
C LEU A 565 2.36 39.67 -0.25
N PHE A 566 2.84 40.25 0.85
CA PHE A 566 2.23 40.02 2.16
C PHE A 566 0.82 40.59 2.28
N LEU A 567 0.47 41.61 1.48
CA LEU A 567 -0.87 42.19 1.48
C LEU A 567 -1.90 41.28 0.80
N ASP A 568 -1.46 40.29 0.01
CA ASP A 568 -2.36 39.32 -0.62
C ASP A 568 -3.15 38.52 0.41
N ILE A 569 -2.63 38.33 1.63
CA ILE A 569 -3.36 37.61 2.68
C ILE A 569 -4.65 38.33 3.11
N LEU A 570 -4.75 39.64 2.84
CA LEU A 570 -5.96 40.43 3.12
C LEU A 570 -6.97 40.34 1.98
N LYS A 571 -6.58 39.84 0.80
CA LYS A 571 -7.45 39.68 -0.36
C LYS A 571 -8.16 38.32 -0.26
N GLU A 572 -9.49 38.32 -0.23
CA GLU A 572 -10.27 37.07 -0.03
C GLU A 572 -10.36 36.16 -1.27
N LYS A 573 -10.26 36.72 -2.49
CA LYS A 573 -10.54 35.98 -3.74
C LYS A 573 -9.46 36.09 -4.82
N GLN A 574 -8.44 36.93 -4.61
CA GLN A 574 -7.39 37.22 -5.61
C GLN A 574 -6.01 37.22 -4.94
N GLY A 575 -5.02 36.56 -5.53
CA GLY A 575 -3.65 36.48 -5.01
C GLY A 575 -3.33 35.18 -4.27
N LEU A 576 -2.21 35.17 -3.56
CA LEU A 576 -1.77 34.03 -2.75
C LEU A 576 -2.65 33.85 -1.50
N ASP A 577 -3.05 32.61 -1.21
CA ASP A 577 -3.76 32.32 0.03
C ASP A 577 -2.84 32.45 1.26
N PHE A 578 -3.45 32.73 2.41
CA PHE A 578 -2.73 32.98 3.65
C PHE A 578 -1.78 31.84 4.03
N GLU A 579 -2.22 30.58 3.90
CA GLU A 579 -1.39 29.43 4.21
C GLU A 579 -0.16 29.31 3.30
N THR A 580 -0.27 29.70 2.03
CA THR A 580 0.86 29.75 1.10
C THR A 580 1.83 30.87 1.46
N VAL A 581 1.33 32.09 1.72
CA VAL A 581 2.18 33.23 2.08
C VAL A 581 2.93 32.97 3.37
N ALA A 582 2.20 32.55 4.41
CA ALA A 582 2.78 32.26 5.70
C ALA A 582 3.75 31.08 5.64
N GLY A 583 3.37 30.01 4.95
CA GLY A 583 4.21 28.82 4.82
C GLY A 583 5.54 29.11 4.12
N ALA A 584 5.53 29.87 3.03
CA ALA A 584 6.72 30.21 2.26
C ALA A 584 7.70 31.05 3.08
N PHE A 585 7.19 32.09 3.74
CA PHE A 585 7.98 32.95 4.60
C PHE A 585 8.58 32.21 5.80
N ILE A 586 7.78 31.37 6.47
CA ILE A 586 8.25 30.55 7.60
C ILE A 586 9.32 29.55 7.14
N ALA A 587 9.14 28.90 5.99
CA ALA A 587 10.16 28.01 5.43
C ALA A 587 11.47 28.77 5.14
N GLY A 588 11.37 30.02 4.66
CA GLY A 588 12.51 30.90 4.44
C GLY A 588 13.28 31.21 5.71
N LEU A 589 12.56 31.56 6.79
CA LEU A 589 13.16 31.77 8.11
C LEU A 589 13.93 30.54 8.61
N LEU A 590 13.52 29.33 8.22
CA LEU A 590 14.19 28.09 8.62
C LEU A 590 15.36 27.68 7.69
N GLY A 591 15.45 28.26 6.48
CA GLY A 591 16.15 27.70 5.30
C GLY A 591 17.67 27.87 5.18
N GLY A 592 18.45 27.94 6.25
CA GLY A 592 19.87 28.33 6.15
C GLY A 592 20.96 27.31 6.51
N THR A 593 20.66 26.01 6.51
CA THR A 593 21.66 24.95 6.84
C THR A 593 21.92 23.93 5.73
N GLN A 594 21.31 24.05 4.55
CA GLN A 594 21.59 23.17 3.40
C GLN A 594 21.94 23.98 2.16
N ALA A 595 22.97 23.53 1.42
CA ALA A 595 23.19 23.98 0.06
C ALA A 595 21.97 23.56 -0.77
N GLU A 596 21.25 24.54 -1.30
CA GLU A 596 20.23 24.31 -2.33
C GLU A 596 20.90 23.48 -3.44
N PRO A 597 20.40 22.28 -3.79
CA PRO A 597 21.02 21.49 -4.83
C PRO A 597 21.11 22.32 -6.11
N ASN A 598 22.31 22.44 -6.68
CA ASN A 598 22.67 23.32 -7.80
C ASN A 598 21.91 23.08 -9.14
N ASN A 599 20.82 22.30 -9.15
CA ASN A 599 20.08 21.91 -10.33
C ASN A 599 18.81 22.74 -10.64
N ASP A 600 18.53 23.82 -9.90
CA ASP A 600 17.45 24.76 -10.25
C ASP A 600 18.04 26.06 -10.86
N SER A 601 18.94 25.92 -11.85
CA SER A 601 19.61 27.05 -12.54
C SER A 601 18.65 28.03 -13.21
N ASN A 602 17.42 27.61 -13.54
CA ASN A 602 16.38 28.49 -14.10
C ASN A 602 15.67 29.36 -13.05
N GLU A 603 15.80 29.09 -11.74
CA GLU A 603 15.11 29.87 -10.68
C GLU A 603 15.94 31.08 -10.21
N LYS A 604 17.27 31.06 -10.39
CA LYS A 604 18.18 32.13 -9.95
C LYS A 604 18.26 33.34 -10.88
N GLU A 605 17.98 33.17 -12.18
CA GLU A 605 18.19 34.21 -13.21
C GLU A 605 17.17 35.36 -13.18
N VAL A 606 16.06 35.22 -12.44
CA VAL A 606 14.96 36.21 -12.43
C VAL A 606 14.92 37.05 -11.15
N ALA A 607 15.54 36.60 -10.06
CA ALA A 607 15.56 37.33 -8.78
C ALA A 607 16.39 38.62 -8.82
N THR A 608 17.23 38.81 -9.85
CA THR A 608 18.03 40.03 -10.05
C THR A 608 17.30 41.15 -10.80
N ASN A 609 16.10 40.90 -11.35
CA ASN A 609 15.38 41.86 -12.20
C ASN A 609 13.93 42.17 -11.71
N GLY A 610 13.62 41.99 -10.43
CA GLY A 610 12.28 42.20 -9.85
C GLY A 610 12.26 43.20 -8.71
#